data_AF-A0A8T5FL77-F1
#
_entry.id   AF-A0A8T5FL77-F1
#
_cell.length_a   1.000
_cell.length_b   1.000
_cell.length_c   1.000
_cell.angle_alpha   90.00
_cell.angle_beta   90.00
_cell.angle_gamma   90.00
#
_symmetry.space_group_name_H-M   'P 1'
#
loop_
_entity.id
_entity.type
_entity.pdbx_description
1 polymer ?
#
loop_
_entity_poly.entity_id
_entity_poly.type
_entity_poly.pdbx_seq_one_letter_code
_entity_poly.pdbx_strand_id
1 'polypeptide(L)'
;MSLFATKLHEGELVTTLNTPEFKGKKVKISYNKRQFYDRILTPMKSMGIVDYDLYKKTYKVSERFNKNMMRVGLMWLQELRKPPLDFQVVD
;
A
#
# COMPACT_ATOMS: atom_id res chain seq x y z
N MET A 1 4.03 -12.00 -2.68
CA MET A 1 4.48 -10.99 -3.66
C MET A 1 4.49 -11.50 -5.11
N SER A 2 4.91 -12.74 -5.41
CA SER A 2 4.92 -13.23 -6.80
C SER A 2 3.51 -13.37 -7.40
N LEU A 3 2.56 -13.95 -6.66
CA LEU A 3 1.20 -14.25 -7.16
C LEU A 3 0.40 -12.98 -7.52
N PHE A 4 0.58 -11.89 -6.78
CA PHE A 4 -0.07 -10.60 -7.04
C PHE A 4 0.51 -9.91 -8.28
N ALA A 5 1.84 -9.92 -8.43
CA ALA A 5 2.51 -9.38 -9.60
C ALA A 5 2.18 -10.18 -10.88
N THR A 6 1.97 -11.50 -10.77
CA THR A 6 1.53 -12.35 -11.88
C THR A 6 0.11 -12.00 -12.33
N LYS A 7 -0.84 -11.87 -11.38
CA LYS A 7 -2.23 -11.46 -11.69
C LYS A 7 -2.34 -10.05 -12.28
N LEU A 8 -1.50 -9.11 -11.82
CA LEU A 8 -1.40 -7.77 -12.41
C LEU A 8 -0.74 -7.77 -13.80
N HIS A 9 0.19 -8.69 -14.04
CA HIS A 9 0.82 -8.84 -15.35
C HIS A 9 -0.12 -9.44 -16.38
N GLU A 10 -0.91 -10.43 -15.98
CA GLU A 10 -1.94 -11.07 -16.80
C GLU A 10 -3.18 -10.17 -17.00
N GLY A 11 -3.30 -9.13 -16.16
CA GLY A 11 -4.32 -8.09 -16.20
C GLY A 11 -5.69 -8.57 -15.72
N GLU A 12 -5.74 -9.49 -14.78
CA GLU A 12 -7.00 -10.01 -14.23
C GLU A 12 -7.69 -9.04 -13.26
N LEU A 13 -7.03 -7.95 -12.86
CA LEU A 13 -7.63 -6.94 -11.99
C LEU A 13 -8.53 -6.01 -12.81
N VAL A 14 -9.83 -6.26 -12.71
CA VAL A 14 -10.89 -5.40 -13.25
C VAL A 14 -11.29 -4.39 -12.17
N THR A 15 -11.07 -3.10 -12.43
CA THR A 15 -11.53 -2.02 -11.55
C THR A 15 -12.22 -0.92 -12.37
N THR A 16 -13.06 -0.13 -11.70
CA THR A 16 -13.70 1.05 -12.29
C THR A 16 -12.88 2.29 -11.96
N LEU A 17 -12.35 2.96 -12.99
CA LEU A 17 -11.56 4.18 -12.85
C LEU A 17 -12.47 5.42 -12.95
N ASN A 18 -12.31 6.36 -12.02
CA ASN A 18 -13.06 7.63 -11.98
C ASN A 18 -12.39 8.76 -12.79
N THR A 19 -11.48 8.44 -13.70
CA THR A 19 -10.87 9.40 -14.63
C THR A 19 -11.82 9.72 -15.80
N PRO A 20 -11.80 10.94 -16.38
CA PRO A 20 -12.76 11.36 -17.41
C PRO A 20 -12.83 10.43 -18.63
N GLU A 21 -11.69 9.85 -19.04
CA GLU A 21 -11.58 8.95 -20.19
C GLU A 21 -12.06 7.51 -19.93
N PHE A 22 -12.21 7.12 -18.67
CA PHE A 22 -12.48 5.72 -18.26
C PHE A 22 -13.73 5.55 -17.38
N LYS A 23 -14.50 6.62 -17.19
CA LYS A 23 -15.70 6.63 -16.36
C LYS A 23 -16.75 5.62 -16.89
N GLY A 24 -17.05 4.61 -16.08
CA GLY A 24 -18.07 3.58 -16.39
C GLY A 24 -17.57 2.38 -17.22
N LYS A 25 -16.29 2.34 -17.63
CA LYS A 25 -15.72 1.18 -18.35
C LYS A 25 -14.94 0.27 -17.40
N LYS A 26 -15.13 -1.04 -17.53
CA LYS A 26 -14.27 -2.06 -16.91
C LYS A 26 -12.95 -2.08 -17.67
N VAL A 27 -11.90 -1.51 -17.08
CA VAL A 27 -10.59 -1.42 -17.76
C VAL A 27 -9.69 -2.53 -17.25
N LYS A 28 -9.06 -3.25 -18.17
CA LYS A 28 -8.05 -4.26 -17.87
C LYS A 28 -6.77 -3.54 -17.46
N ILE A 29 -6.46 -3.50 -16.17
CA ILE A 29 -5.19 -2.94 -15.70
C ILE A 29 -4.14 -4.04 -15.82
N SER A 30 -3.34 -4.01 -16.89
CA SER A 30 -2.11 -4.77 -16.98
C SER A 30 -0.93 -3.89 -16.58
N TYR A 31 -0.09 -4.38 -15.67
CA TYR A 31 1.20 -3.75 -15.37
C TYR A 31 2.32 -4.61 -15.94
N ASN A 32 3.31 -3.96 -16.57
CA ASN A 32 4.54 -4.66 -16.91
C ASN A 32 5.26 -5.05 -15.61
N LYS A 33 5.76 -6.29 -15.50
CA LYS A 33 6.52 -6.75 -14.32
C LYS A 33 7.64 -5.78 -13.95
N ARG A 34 8.37 -5.25 -14.94
CA ARG A 34 9.44 -4.26 -14.72
C ARG A 34 8.92 -2.96 -14.15
N GLN A 35 7.78 -2.46 -14.66
CA GLN A 35 7.14 -1.25 -14.13
C GLN A 35 6.66 -1.45 -12.68
N PHE A 36 6.25 -2.66 -12.29
CA PHE A 36 5.90 -2.95 -10.91
C PHE A 36 7.13 -2.89 -9.99
N TYR A 37 8.26 -3.51 -10.39
CA TYR A 37 9.50 -3.41 -9.62
C TYR A 37 9.97 -1.96 -9.50
N ASP A 38 10.00 -1.21 -10.61
CA ASP A 38 10.55 0.15 -10.63
C ASP A 38 9.63 1.18 -9.96
N ARG A 39 8.29 1.05 -10.09
CA ARG A 39 7.34 2.05 -9.56
C ARG A 39 6.81 1.74 -8.17
N ILE A 40 6.86 0.48 -7.73
CA ILE A 40 6.35 0.06 -6.43
C ILE A 40 7.50 -0.38 -5.52
N LEU A 41 8.26 -1.39 -5.92
CA LEU A 41 9.27 -1.99 -5.03
C LEU A 41 10.49 -1.09 -4.80
N THR A 42 10.95 -0.36 -5.82
CA THR A 42 12.06 0.58 -5.67
C THR A 42 11.72 1.73 -4.70
N PRO A 43 10.58 2.43 -4.83
CA PRO A 43 10.16 3.41 -3.84
C PRO A 43 9.96 2.83 -2.44
N MET A 44 9.34 1.65 -2.33
CA MET A 44 9.16 0.99 -1.03
C MET A 44 10.50 0.65 -0.36
N LYS A 45 11.50 0.26 -1.16
CA LYS A 45 12.86 0.02 -0.67
C LYS A 45 13.53 1.32 -0.24
N SER A 46 13.46 2.39 -1.04
CA SER A 46 14.06 3.68 -0.69
C SER A 46 13.40 4.32 0.54
N MET A 47 12.11 4.08 0.76
CA MET A 47 11.39 4.50 1.97
C MET A 47 11.68 3.62 3.19
N GLY A 48 12.43 2.53 3.04
CA GLY A 48 12.72 1.59 4.13
C GLY A 48 11.52 0.75 4.57
N ILE A 49 10.51 0.59 3.71
CA ILE A 49 9.32 -0.24 3.95
C ILE A 49 9.65 -1.71 3.70
N VAL A 50 10.45 -2.00 2.69
CA VAL A 50 10.88 -3.36 2.32
C VAL A 50 12.39 -3.43 2.16
N ASP A 51 12.95 -4.58 2.54
CA ASP A 51 14.35 -4.93 2.33
C ASP A 51 14.45 -5.98 1.22
N TYR A 52 15.56 -5.95 0.48
CA TYR A 52 15.87 -6.95 -0.53
C TYR A 52 16.92 -7.93 -0.01
N ASP A 53 16.55 -9.21 0.06
CA ASP A 53 17.47 -10.30 0.38
C ASP A 53 18.24 -10.70 -0.90
N LEU A 54 19.53 -10.37 -0.94
CA LEU A 54 20.41 -10.65 -2.08
C LEU A 54 20.62 -12.15 -2.31
N TYR A 55 20.62 -12.95 -1.24
CA TYR A 55 20.86 -14.39 -1.32
C TYR A 55 19.63 -15.13 -1.85
N LYS A 56 18.45 -14.77 -1.34
CA LYS A 56 17.18 -15.39 -1.73
C LYS A 56 16.50 -14.71 -2.92
N LYS A 57 17.03 -13.56 -3.37
CA LYS A 57 16.46 -12.70 -4.41
C LYS A 57 14.99 -12.37 -4.13
N THR A 58 14.65 -12.14 -2.87
CA THR A 58 13.28 -11.90 -2.42
C THR A 58 13.17 -10.58 -1.67
N TYR A 59 12.02 -9.94 -1.79
CA TYR A 59 11.67 -8.76 -1.00
C TYR A 59 10.95 -9.20 0.27
N LYS A 60 11.35 -8.63 1.41
CA LYS A 60 10.71 -8.82 2.71
C LYS A 60 10.33 -7.47 3.31
N VAL A 61 9.30 -7.44 4.16
CA VAL A 61 8.97 -6.22 4.92
C VAL A 61 10.11 -5.93 5.90
N SER A 62 10.51 -4.67 6.00
CA SER A 62 11.59 -4.29 6.91
C SER A 62 11.15 -4.40 8.37
N GLU A 63 12.07 -4.80 9.24
CA GLU A 63 11.74 -4.94 10.66
C GLU A 63 11.41 -3.58 11.31
N ARG A 64 12.07 -2.51 10.84
CA ARG A 64 11.81 -1.13 11.26
C ARG A 64 10.38 -0.71 10.91
N PHE A 65 9.95 -0.99 9.68
CA PHE A 65 8.59 -0.64 9.25
C PHE A 65 7.54 -1.44 10.03
N ASN A 66 7.79 -2.72 10.30
CA ASN A 66 6.89 -3.54 11.12
C ASN A 66 6.71 -2.96 12.54
N LYS A 67 7.80 -2.54 13.18
CA LYS A 67 7.76 -1.87 14.50
C LYS A 67 6.96 -0.56 14.46
N ASN A 68 7.16 0.25 13.42
CA ASN A 68 6.40 1.48 13.24
C ASN A 68 4.91 1.21 13.02
N MET A 69 4.55 0.18 12.25
CA MET A 69 3.17 -0.20 12.01
C MET A 69 2.46 -0.59 13.32
N MET A 70 3.11 -1.38 14.17
CA MET A 70 2.57 -1.71 15.50
C MET A 70 2.36 -0.45 16.35
N ARG A 71 3.32 0.47 16.34
CA ARG A 71 3.22 1.74 17.08
C ARG A 71 2.04 2.59 16.60
N VAL A 72 1.87 2.74 15.28
CA VAL A 72 0.74 3.48 14.71
C VAL A 72 -0.59 2.81 15.07
N GLY A 73 -0.66 1.48 14.98
CA GLY A 73 -1.85 0.72 15.40
C GLY A 73 -2.21 0.96 16.87
N LEU A 74 -1.23 0.98 17.76
CA LEU A 74 -1.45 1.30 19.18
C LEU A 74 -1.95 2.74 19.37
N MET A 75 -1.40 3.72 18.64
CA MET A 75 -1.87 5.10 18.69
C MET A 75 -3.33 5.21 18.24
N TRP A 76 -3.73 4.50 17.19
CA TRP A 76 -5.11 4.48 16.73
C TRP A 76 -6.05 3.85 17.76
N LEU A 77 -5.65 2.75 18.39
CA LEU A 77 -6.43 2.13 19.47
C LEU A 77 -6.58 3.05 20.68
N GLN A 78 -5.55 3.84 21.00
CA GLN A 78 -5.63 4.86 22.04
C GLN A 78 -6.59 5.98 21.66
N GLU A 79 -6.52 6.46 20.42
CA GLU A 79 -7.42 7.52 19.93
C GLU A 79 -8.88 7.10 19.97
N LEU A 80 -9.20 5.89 19.51
CA LEU A 80 -10.55 5.34 19.55
C LEU A 80 -11.12 5.17 20.96
N ARG A 81 -10.26 5.06 21.97
CA ARG A 81 -10.65 4.94 23.38
C ARG A 81 -10.80 6.28 24.08
N LYS A 82 -10.40 7.39 23.45
CA LYS A 82 -10.57 8.72 24.06
C LYS A 82 -12.07 9.01 24.16
N PRO A 83 -12.53 9.59 25.28
CA PRO A 83 -13.89 10.07 25.38
C PRO A 83 -14.13 11.16 24.32
N PRO A 84 -15.38 11.30 23.81
CA PRO A 84 -15.71 12.37 22.88
C PRO A 84 -15.36 13.72 23.51
N LEU A 85 -14.69 14.58 22.73
CA LEU A 85 -14.34 15.92 23.17
C LEU A 85 -15.63 16.73 23.32
N ASP A 86 -15.82 17.33 24.48
CA ASP A 86 -16.97 18.19 24.75
C ASP A 86 -16.84 19.47 23.90
N PHE A 87 -17.86 19.74 23.08
CA PHE A 87 -17.82 20.84 22.13
C PHE A 87 -18.17 22.14 22.88
N GLN A 88 -17.16 22.92 23.28
CA GLN A 88 -17.41 24.22 23.88
C GLN A 88 -17.73 25.23 22.77
N VAL A 89 -19.00 25.62 22.70
CA VAL A 89 -19.44 26.78 21.91
C VAL A 89 -18.90 28.02 22.63
N VAL A 90 -18.01 28.75 21.97
CA VAL A 90 -17.53 30.05 22.44
C VAL A 90 -18.55 31.08 21.97
N ASP A 91 -19.26 31.69 22.92
CA ASP A 91 -20.16 32.84 22.70
C ASP A 91 -19.38 34.12 22.38
#